data_AF-A0A8S3ZEV8-F1
#
_entry.id   AF-A0A8S3ZEV8-F1
#
_cell.length_a   1.000
_cell.length_b   1.000
_cell.length_c   1.000
_cell.angle_alpha   90.00
_cell.angle_beta   90.00
_cell.angle_gamma   90.00
#
_symmetry.space_group_name_H-M   'P 1'
#
loop_
_entity.id
_entity.type
_entity.pdbx_description
1 polymer ?
#
loop_
_entity_poly.entity_id
_entity_poly.type
_entity_poly.pdbx_seq_one_letter_code
_entity_poly.pdbx_strand_id
1 'polypeptide(L)'
;QYQRSQILSDYQYYICILVLGGTHNFLSLLVFVSYFVCNHPRLPSLRNGVNTCKKLSLRRKQEDEEEEDKKRKHVSKLDARFFSVTTFYYAVFLAMSIGGTFSNGYFFAFHLLNIVNNNQLLSGVIHAVTQNGKSLLWVGVLGLVIFYLYGMIGFALMRSMFNPNDYLYCNTLWQCTVTVIRYGLIGDLFEIMKPHDNEKTFEKFGIVVFYHVSFFIFITTIGLNIIFGIIVDTFSELRDLKWTAESDMRDTCFICSRNSYDFEHHGKGFDHHVRHEHNMWSYIFFFIHLNGTKVNDYTALEMYVFKLLGKENYDFFPLDRALSLSAMGKDATETKLDDLLGQVTSIVEKQRVEELERKRREERLKQKQWEQKYRLSSFRRRAHLPGPLEPEPNVMTTSGEDPRMLQLSPLPPFSQGHRRQSYGDYSSQGRPSI
;
A
#
# COMPACT_ATOMS: atom_id res chain seq x y z
N GLN A 1 54.51 -44.63 -17.19
CA GLN A 1 54.33 -43.24 -17.71
C GLN A 1 52.98 -42.66 -17.32
N TYR A 2 51.85 -43.37 -17.53
CA TYR A 2 50.50 -42.94 -17.14
C TYR A 2 50.35 -42.53 -15.65
N GLN A 3 50.92 -43.30 -14.74
CA GLN A 3 50.87 -43.02 -13.29
C GLN A 3 51.73 -41.80 -12.89
N ARG A 4 52.82 -41.53 -13.64
CA ARG A 4 53.68 -40.35 -13.44
C ARG A 4 53.02 -39.07 -13.98
N SER A 5 52.27 -39.17 -15.07
CA SER A 5 51.47 -38.05 -15.59
C SER A 5 50.27 -37.71 -14.70
N GLN A 6 49.64 -38.72 -14.06
CA GLN A 6 48.58 -38.49 -13.08
C GLN A 6 49.08 -37.75 -11.83
N ILE A 7 50.20 -38.19 -11.25
CA ILE A 7 50.79 -37.55 -10.06
C ILE A 7 51.24 -36.10 -10.36
N LEU A 8 51.78 -35.85 -11.56
CA LEU A 8 52.16 -34.50 -11.98
C LEU A 8 50.93 -33.60 -12.16
N SER A 9 49.83 -34.14 -12.70
CA SER A 9 48.55 -33.46 -12.84
C SER A 9 47.91 -33.14 -11.49
N ASP A 10 47.96 -34.06 -10.53
CA ASP A 10 47.41 -33.85 -9.18
C ASP A 10 48.20 -32.80 -8.40
N TYR A 11 49.53 -32.77 -8.56
CA TYR A 11 50.38 -31.75 -7.95
C TYR A 11 50.16 -30.37 -8.57
N GLN A 12 50.02 -30.29 -9.90
CA GLN A 12 49.66 -29.04 -10.60
C GLN A 12 48.27 -28.55 -10.18
N TYR A 13 47.30 -29.46 -10.04
CA TYR A 13 45.95 -29.15 -9.57
C TYR A 13 45.96 -28.58 -8.15
N TYR A 14 46.72 -29.18 -7.23
CA TYR A 14 46.85 -28.69 -5.85
C TYR A 14 47.48 -27.29 -5.79
N ILE A 15 48.53 -27.04 -6.57
CA ILE A 15 49.15 -25.70 -6.66
C ILE A 15 48.15 -24.68 -7.23
N CYS A 16 47.43 -25.03 -8.29
CA CYS A 16 46.42 -24.15 -8.88
C CYS A 16 45.31 -23.80 -7.88
N ILE A 17 44.80 -24.77 -7.11
CA ILE A 17 43.80 -24.52 -6.06
C ILE A 17 44.36 -23.63 -4.97
N LEU A 18 45.61 -23.81 -4.55
CA LEU A 18 46.20 -23.01 -3.49
C LEU A 18 46.40 -21.56 -3.95
N VAL A 19 46.86 -21.35 -5.19
CA VAL A 19 47.05 -19.99 -5.76
C VAL A 19 45.70 -19.31 -6.01
N LEU A 20 44.77 -19.96 -6.72
CA LEU A 20 43.45 -19.38 -7.02
C LEU A 20 42.57 -19.26 -5.78
N GLY A 21 42.64 -20.22 -4.86
CA GLY A 21 41.95 -20.16 -3.58
C GLY A 21 42.51 -19.06 -2.68
N GLY A 22 43.84 -18.89 -2.67
CA GLY A 22 44.50 -17.78 -1.98
C GLY A 22 44.06 -16.41 -2.51
N THR A 23 44.02 -16.22 -3.83
CA THR A 23 43.51 -14.96 -4.42
C THR A 23 42.02 -14.77 -4.15
N HIS A 24 41.20 -15.83 -4.23
CA HIS A 24 39.78 -15.76 -3.90
C HIS A 24 39.53 -15.41 -2.43
N ASN A 25 40.31 -15.96 -1.49
CA ASN A 25 40.24 -15.61 -0.07
C ASN A 25 40.59 -14.15 0.18
N PHE A 26 41.64 -13.65 -0.49
CA PHE A 26 42.02 -12.24 -0.38
C PHE A 26 40.91 -11.32 -0.91
N LEU A 27 40.35 -11.61 -2.08
CA LEU A 27 39.22 -10.85 -2.62
C LEU A 27 37.99 -10.92 -1.72
N SER A 28 37.66 -12.10 -1.18
CA SER A 28 36.54 -12.28 -0.26
C SER A 28 36.73 -11.50 1.04
N LEU A 29 37.96 -11.44 1.55
CA LEU A 29 38.33 -10.61 2.69
C LEU A 29 38.17 -9.13 2.37
N LEU A 30 38.60 -8.67 1.18
CA LEU A 30 38.41 -7.28 0.76
C LEU A 30 36.92 -6.91 0.63
N VAL A 31 36.08 -7.80 0.09
CA VAL A 31 34.62 -7.57 0.04
C VAL A 31 34.04 -7.44 1.45
N PHE A 32 34.45 -8.33 2.35
CA PHE A 32 34.01 -8.29 3.74
C PHE A 32 34.43 -6.98 4.42
N VAL A 33 35.70 -6.58 4.29
CA VAL A 33 36.21 -5.32 4.87
C VAL A 33 35.51 -4.11 4.25
N SER A 34 35.35 -4.07 2.91
CA SER A 34 34.63 -3.01 2.20
C SER A 34 33.20 -2.86 2.69
N TYR A 35 32.49 -3.99 2.90
CA TYR A 35 31.15 -3.98 3.47
C TYR A 35 31.12 -3.35 4.87
N PHE A 36 32.07 -3.69 5.74
CA PHE A 36 32.17 -3.07 7.07
C PHE A 36 32.53 -1.59 7.03
N VAL A 37 33.40 -1.16 6.11
CA VAL A 37 33.79 0.24 5.94
C VAL A 37 32.61 1.08 5.42
N CYS A 38 31.90 0.61 4.40
CA CYS A 38 30.77 1.33 3.79
C CYS A 38 29.54 1.40 4.70
N ASN A 39 29.27 0.33 5.46
CA ASN A 39 28.05 0.25 6.28
C ASN A 39 28.26 0.72 7.73
N HIS A 40 29.51 1.05 8.11
CA HIS A 40 29.96 1.59 9.39
C HIS A 40 29.17 1.07 10.62
N PRO A 41 29.08 -0.27 10.84
CA PRO A 41 28.21 -0.83 11.85
C PRO A 41 28.66 -0.33 13.22
N ARG A 42 27.79 0.41 13.91
CA ARG A 42 28.08 0.85 15.27
C ARG A 42 28.11 -0.39 16.17
N LEU A 43 29.28 -0.64 16.77
CA LEU A 43 29.42 -1.62 17.85
C LEU A 43 28.38 -1.26 18.92
N PRO A 44 27.57 -2.22 19.41
CA PRO A 44 26.71 -1.96 20.55
C PRO A 44 27.61 -1.49 21.68
N SER A 45 27.42 -0.25 22.15
CA SER A 45 28.25 0.24 23.25
C SER A 45 28.07 -0.72 24.43
N LEU A 46 29.16 -1.33 24.90
CA LEU A 46 29.17 -2.20 26.09
C LEU A 46 28.54 -1.49 27.31
N ARG A 47 28.53 -0.15 27.28
CA ARG A 47 27.88 0.73 28.26
C ARG A 47 26.35 0.61 28.29
N ASN A 48 25.69 0.26 27.19
CA ASN A 48 24.24 0.04 27.15
C ASN A 48 23.82 -1.27 27.85
N GLY A 49 24.66 -2.31 27.80
CA GLY A 49 24.46 -3.54 28.56
C GLY A 49 24.61 -3.33 30.07
N VAL A 50 25.63 -2.56 30.47
CA VAL A 50 25.87 -2.21 31.88
C VAL A 50 24.76 -1.30 32.43
N ASN A 51 24.25 -0.34 31.64
CA ASN A 51 23.16 0.53 32.06
C ASN A 51 21.80 -0.18 32.11
N THR A 52 21.58 -1.23 31.30
CA THR A 52 20.38 -2.07 31.40
C THR A 52 20.42 -2.92 32.67
N CYS A 53 21.59 -3.44 33.03
CA CYS A 53 21.79 -4.16 34.29
C CYS A 53 21.67 -3.22 35.52
N LYS A 54 22.11 -1.96 35.40
CA LYS A 54 21.88 -0.92 36.43
C LYS A 54 20.41 -0.47 36.51
N LYS A 55 19.67 -0.43 35.39
CA LYS A 55 18.23 -0.09 35.36
C LYS A 55 17.35 -1.16 36.03
N LEU A 56 17.80 -2.41 36.12
CA LEU A 56 17.14 -3.45 36.91
C LEU A 56 17.29 -3.25 38.44
N SER A 57 18.27 -2.44 38.89
CA SER A 57 18.55 -2.21 40.32
C SER A 57 17.87 -0.99 40.93
N LEU A 58 17.34 -0.04 40.14
CA LEU A 58 16.76 1.21 40.65
C LEU A 58 15.38 1.48 40.05
N ARG A 59 14.47 0.51 40.23
CA ARG A 59 13.05 0.61 39.87
C ARG A 59 12.23 1.19 41.04
N ARG A 60 12.47 2.46 41.43
CA ARG A 60 11.54 3.16 42.34
C ARG A 60 11.56 4.70 42.33
N LYS A 61 12.13 5.38 41.32
CA LYS A 61 12.07 6.86 41.31
C LYS A 61 12.32 7.51 39.94
N GLN A 62 11.57 7.14 38.91
CA GLN A 62 11.67 7.81 37.60
C GLN A 62 10.38 7.62 36.77
N GLU A 63 9.24 8.08 37.29
CA GLU A 63 8.00 8.20 36.49
C GLU A 63 7.82 9.62 35.92
N ASP A 64 8.66 10.59 36.29
CA ASP A 64 8.50 12.00 35.87
C ASP A 64 9.55 12.49 34.84
N GLU A 65 10.51 11.65 34.42
CA GLU A 65 11.55 12.01 33.42
C GLU A 65 11.45 11.18 32.11
N GLU A 66 10.42 10.36 31.92
CA GLU A 66 10.26 9.55 30.71
C GLU A 66 9.73 10.32 29.49
N GLU A 67 9.27 11.57 29.64
CA GLU A 67 8.84 12.40 28.50
C GLU A 67 9.98 13.19 27.82
N GLU A 68 11.06 13.54 28.51
CA GLU A 68 12.16 14.28 27.87
C GLU A 68 13.17 13.36 27.15
N ASP A 69 13.39 12.14 27.63
CA ASP A 69 14.39 11.23 27.04
C ASP A 69 13.85 10.35 25.89
N LYS A 70 12.52 10.30 25.73
CA LYS A 70 11.88 9.71 24.53
C LYS A 70 12.12 10.55 23.27
N LYS A 71 12.39 11.86 23.41
CA LYS A 71 12.64 12.75 22.26
C LYS A 71 14.04 12.65 21.64
N ARG A 72 14.99 11.94 22.27
CA ARG A 72 16.38 11.82 21.75
C ARG A 72 16.74 10.47 21.15
N LYS A 73 15.85 9.47 21.19
CA LYS A 73 16.04 8.22 20.45
C LYS A 73 15.38 8.30 19.07
N HIS A 74 15.92 9.17 18.22
CA HIS A 74 15.81 8.96 16.79
C HIS A 74 16.61 7.69 16.46
N VAL A 75 15.98 6.52 16.58
CA VAL A 75 16.53 5.25 16.10
C VAL A 75 16.54 5.37 14.59
N SER A 76 17.70 5.74 14.05
CA SER A 76 17.89 5.85 12.62
C SER A 76 17.57 4.50 11.99
N LYS A 77 16.57 4.43 11.11
CA LYS A 77 16.22 3.20 10.37
C LYS A 77 17.33 2.72 9.42
N LEU A 78 18.44 3.45 9.33
CA LEU A 78 19.67 3.08 8.62
C LEU A 78 20.73 2.39 9.50
N ASP A 79 20.46 2.10 10.78
CA ASP A 79 21.47 1.45 11.64
C ASP A 79 21.67 -0.03 11.27
N ALA A 80 22.78 -0.31 10.58
CA ALA A 80 23.28 -1.66 10.38
C ALA A 80 23.77 -2.21 11.73
N ARG A 81 22.92 -3.01 12.39
CA ARG A 81 23.32 -3.77 13.58
C ARG A 81 24.35 -4.83 13.17
N PHE A 82 25.36 -5.05 14.01
CA PHE A 82 26.36 -6.13 13.84
C PHE A 82 25.74 -7.52 13.60
N PHE A 83 24.51 -7.74 14.08
CA PHE A 83 23.73 -8.97 13.86
C PHE A 83 22.64 -8.77 12.80
N SER A 84 23.01 -8.23 11.63
CA SER A 84 22.14 -8.21 10.46
C SER A 84 22.25 -9.53 9.68
N VAL A 85 21.19 -9.89 8.95
CA VAL A 85 21.21 -11.04 8.02
C VAL A 85 22.29 -10.84 6.94
N THR A 86 22.51 -9.60 6.52
CA THR A 86 23.52 -9.23 5.53
C THR A 86 24.95 -9.38 6.06
N THR A 87 25.24 -8.97 7.30
CA THR A 87 26.53 -9.23 7.95
C THR A 87 26.82 -10.73 8.08
N PHE A 88 25.79 -11.54 8.40
CA PHE A 88 25.93 -12.99 8.51
C PHE A 88 26.23 -13.63 7.15
N TYR A 89 25.57 -13.20 6.08
CA TYR A 89 25.83 -13.67 4.73
C TYR A 89 27.30 -13.47 4.32
N TYR A 90 27.84 -12.26 4.47
CA TYR A 90 29.24 -11.99 4.11
C TYR A 90 30.25 -12.69 5.05
N ALA A 91 29.90 -12.92 6.31
CA ALA A 91 30.71 -13.72 7.22
C ALA A 91 30.77 -15.19 6.81
N VAL A 92 29.62 -15.79 6.44
CA VAL A 92 29.56 -17.15 5.91
C VAL A 92 30.29 -17.25 4.56
N PHE A 93 30.16 -16.24 3.70
CA PHE A 93 30.89 -16.15 2.43
C PHE A 93 32.41 -16.22 2.66
N LEU A 94 32.94 -15.42 3.60
CA LEU A 94 34.36 -15.48 3.96
C LEU A 94 34.75 -16.84 4.56
N ALA A 95 33.95 -17.38 5.48
CA ALA A 95 34.22 -18.67 6.11
C ALA A 95 34.24 -19.83 5.11
N MET A 96 33.30 -19.85 4.16
CA MET A 96 33.25 -20.84 3.09
C MET A 96 34.41 -20.69 2.10
N SER A 97 34.89 -19.47 1.83
CA SER A 97 36.08 -19.24 0.99
C SER A 97 37.32 -19.86 1.64
N ILE A 98 37.53 -19.57 2.92
CA ILE A 98 38.64 -20.13 3.72
C ILE A 98 38.53 -21.66 3.75
N GLY A 99 37.35 -22.20 4.05
CA GLY A 99 37.06 -23.63 4.03
C GLY A 99 37.34 -24.29 2.69
N GLY A 100 37.03 -23.61 1.58
CA GLY A 100 37.27 -24.10 0.21
C GLY A 100 38.74 -24.35 -0.10
N THR A 101 39.64 -23.57 0.50
CA THR A 101 41.09 -23.78 0.32
C THR A 101 41.59 -24.98 1.12
N PHE A 102 40.98 -25.29 2.27
CA PHE A 102 41.34 -26.45 3.10
C PHE A 102 40.71 -27.76 2.60
N SER A 103 39.57 -27.72 1.91
CA SER A 103 38.77 -28.89 1.55
C SER A 103 38.89 -29.31 0.07
N ASN A 104 40.05 -29.12 -0.57
CA ASN A 104 40.26 -29.42 -2.00
C ASN A 104 39.26 -28.71 -2.95
N GLY A 105 38.77 -27.53 -2.58
CA GLY A 105 37.99 -26.66 -3.47
C GLY A 105 36.47 -26.84 -3.48
N TYR A 106 35.88 -27.84 -2.80
CA TYR A 106 34.43 -28.08 -2.86
C TYR A 106 33.57 -26.88 -2.38
N PHE A 107 33.98 -26.18 -1.31
CA PHE A 107 33.21 -25.03 -0.80
C PHE A 107 33.23 -23.80 -1.72
N PHE A 108 34.09 -23.75 -2.76
CA PHE A 108 34.01 -22.69 -3.76
C PHE A 108 32.71 -22.73 -4.56
N ALA A 109 32.07 -23.91 -4.69
CA ALA A 109 30.78 -24.04 -5.36
C ALA A 109 29.68 -23.17 -4.72
N PHE A 110 29.73 -22.96 -3.39
CA PHE A 110 28.75 -22.11 -2.70
C PHE A 110 28.79 -20.64 -3.17
N HIS A 111 29.96 -20.16 -3.60
CA HIS A 111 30.14 -18.77 -4.02
C HIS A 111 29.44 -18.47 -5.35
N LEU A 112 29.16 -19.49 -6.16
CA LEU A 112 28.35 -19.34 -7.37
C LEU A 112 26.94 -18.82 -7.06
N LEU A 113 26.39 -19.13 -5.87
CA LEU A 113 25.07 -18.61 -5.44
C LEU A 113 25.06 -17.09 -5.29
N ASN A 114 26.20 -16.42 -5.16
CA ASN A 114 26.27 -14.96 -5.09
C ASN A 114 25.79 -14.27 -6.38
N ILE A 115 25.71 -14.99 -7.52
CA ILE A 115 25.11 -14.46 -8.75
C ILE A 115 23.66 -14.00 -8.53
N VAL A 116 22.94 -14.67 -7.63
CA VAL A 116 21.54 -14.36 -7.30
C VAL A 116 21.44 -12.99 -6.64
N ASN A 117 22.36 -12.64 -5.76
CA ASN A 117 22.34 -11.36 -5.06
C ASN A 117 22.66 -10.18 -5.97
N ASN A 118 23.45 -10.42 -7.03
CA ASN A 118 23.82 -9.37 -7.99
C ASN A 118 22.76 -9.13 -9.06
N ASN A 119 21.88 -10.11 -9.33
CA ASN A 119 20.88 -10.01 -10.39
C ASN A 119 19.47 -9.79 -9.79
N GLN A 120 18.88 -8.62 -10.10
CA GLN A 120 17.55 -8.24 -9.63
C GLN A 120 16.46 -9.27 -10.01
N LEU A 121 16.57 -9.90 -11.18
CA LEU A 121 15.61 -10.91 -11.63
C LEU A 121 15.69 -12.18 -10.79
N LEU A 122 16.90 -12.70 -10.54
CA LEU A 122 17.07 -13.91 -9.72
C LEU A 122 16.71 -13.66 -8.25
N SER A 123 17.09 -12.50 -7.71
CA SER A 123 16.68 -12.09 -6.36
C SER A 123 15.15 -11.97 -6.25
N GLY A 124 14.49 -11.44 -7.29
CA GLY A 124 13.04 -11.37 -7.38
C GLY A 124 12.36 -12.76 -7.32
N VAL A 125 12.95 -13.77 -7.96
CA VAL A 125 12.45 -15.16 -7.89
C VAL A 125 12.51 -15.72 -6.46
N ILE A 126 13.62 -15.50 -5.73
CA ILE A 126 13.71 -15.92 -4.33
C ILE A 126 12.73 -15.14 -3.45
N HIS A 127 12.58 -13.85 -3.70
CA HIS A 127 11.64 -13.01 -2.98
C HIS A 127 10.19 -13.50 -3.13
N ALA A 128 9.79 -13.88 -4.34
CA ALA A 128 8.46 -14.42 -4.63
C ALA A 128 8.14 -15.68 -3.84
N VAL A 129 9.11 -16.59 -3.67
CA VAL A 129 8.91 -17.82 -2.88
C VAL A 129 8.91 -17.51 -1.38
N THR A 130 9.71 -16.54 -0.94
CA THR A 130 9.89 -16.24 0.49
C THR A 130 8.83 -15.30 1.07
N GLN A 131 8.18 -14.46 0.26
CA GLN A 131 7.14 -13.52 0.71
C GLN A 131 5.97 -14.23 1.41
N ASN A 132 5.45 -15.30 0.80
CA ASN A 132 4.40 -16.15 1.40
C ASN A 132 4.97 -17.42 2.05
N GLY A 133 6.24 -17.37 2.48
CA GLY A 133 6.95 -18.51 3.05
C GLY A 133 6.27 -19.11 4.29
N LYS A 134 5.54 -18.31 5.08
CA LYS A 134 4.75 -18.82 6.22
C LYS A 134 3.63 -19.75 5.76
N SER A 135 2.87 -19.34 4.75
CA SER A 135 1.79 -20.16 4.18
C SER A 135 2.36 -21.43 3.57
N LEU A 136 3.45 -21.32 2.82
CA LEU A 136 4.14 -22.46 2.23
C LEU A 136 4.68 -23.42 3.29
N LEU A 137 5.22 -22.90 4.40
CA LEU A 137 5.67 -23.70 5.55
C LEU A 137 4.51 -24.51 6.14
N TRP A 138 3.37 -23.89 6.42
CA TRP A 138 2.21 -24.58 6.99
C TRP A 138 1.64 -25.64 6.04
N VAL A 139 1.61 -25.36 4.73
CA VAL A 139 1.25 -26.36 3.71
C VAL A 139 2.25 -27.51 3.69
N GLY A 140 3.55 -27.23 3.81
CA GLY A 140 4.59 -28.26 3.91
C GLY A 140 4.46 -29.11 5.18
N VAL A 141 4.14 -28.50 6.33
CA VAL A 141 3.88 -29.21 7.59
C VAL A 141 2.65 -30.10 7.47
N LEU A 142 1.56 -29.60 6.88
CA LEU A 142 0.36 -30.39 6.59
C LEU A 142 0.70 -31.57 5.67
N GLY A 143 1.48 -31.33 4.61
CA GLY A 143 1.98 -32.38 3.72
C GLY A 143 2.75 -33.46 4.47
N LEU A 144 3.68 -33.07 5.37
CA LEU A 144 4.44 -34.01 6.19
C LEU A 144 3.54 -34.85 7.12
N VAL A 145 2.50 -34.25 7.70
CA VAL A 145 1.49 -34.98 8.49
C VAL A 145 0.77 -36.00 7.62
N ILE A 146 0.33 -35.63 6.41
CA ILE A 146 -0.33 -36.56 5.48
C ILE A 146 0.64 -37.70 5.09
N PHE A 147 1.89 -37.41 4.78
CA PHE A 147 2.91 -38.43 4.51
C PHE A 147 3.12 -39.38 5.69
N TYR A 148 3.12 -38.86 6.92
CA TYR A 148 3.21 -39.68 8.11
C TYR A 148 2.01 -40.62 8.27
N LEU A 149 0.79 -40.15 7.98
CA LEU A 149 -0.42 -40.98 7.99
C LEU A 149 -0.33 -42.10 6.95
N TYR A 150 0.09 -41.80 5.71
CA TYR A 150 0.31 -42.81 4.69
C TYR A 150 1.41 -43.81 5.08
N GLY A 151 2.52 -43.34 5.68
CA GLY A 151 3.56 -44.20 6.23
C GLY A 151 3.06 -45.12 7.35
N MET A 152 2.16 -44.63 8.22
CA MET A 152 1.52 -45.43 9.25
C MET A 152 0.59 -46.49 8.68
N ILE A 153 -0.25 -46.13 7.70
CA ILE A 153 -1.13 -47.08 7.00
C ILE A 153 -0.31 -48.14 6.28
N GLY A 154 0.75 -47.74 5.58
CA GLY A 154 1.69 -48.65 4.91
C GLY A 154 2.37 -49.61 5.89
N PHE A 155 2.79 -49.12 7.05
CA PHE A 155 3.38 -49.94 8.11
C PHE A 155 2.39 -50.93 8.74
N ALA A 156 1.13 -50.54 8.92
CA ALA A 156 0.12 -51.36 9.58
C ALA A 156 -0.47 -52.45 8.66
N LEU A 157 -0.78 -52.10 7.40
CA LEU A 157 -1.52 -52.99 6.49
C LEU A 157 -0.63 -53.65 5.43
N MET A 158 0.50 -53.03 5.09
CA MET A 158 1.24 -53.31 3.86
C MET A 158 2.73 -53.56 4.06
N ARG A 159 3.15 -53.87 5.30
CA ARG A 159 4.56 -54.04 5.67
C ARG A 159 5.30 -55.07 4.82
N SER A 160 4.64 -56.16 4.42
CA SER A 160 5.25 -57.23 3.61
C SER A 160 5.57 -56.81 2.17
N MET A 161 5.07 -55.67 1.70
CA MET A 161 5.27 -55.18 0.32
C MET A 161 6.46 -54.21 0.19
N PHE A 162 7.09 -53.84 1.31
CA PHE A 162 8.31 -53.05 1.31
C PHE A 162 9.53 -53.99 1.28
N ASN A 163 10.11 -54.15 0.08
CA ASN A 163 11.28 -55.00 -0.12
C ASN A 163 12.59 -54.24 0.19
N PRO A 164 13.40 -54.68 1.17
CA PRO A 164 14.67 -54.02 1.48
C PRO A 164 15.68 -54.03 0.32
N ASN A 165 15.58 -55.00 -0.58
CA ASN A 165 16.45 -55.14 -1.76
C ASN A 165 16.29 -53.98 -2.75
N ASP A 166 15.09 -53.40 -2.83
CA ASP A 166 14.77 -52.25 -3.69
C ASP A 166 14.96 -50.91 -2.94
N TYR A 167 15.69 -50.94 -1.82
CA TYR A 167 15.87 -49.81 -0.88
C TYR A 167 14.56 -49.33 -0.22
N LEU A 168 13.52 -50.17 -0.19
CA LEU A 168 12.28 -49.91 0.54
C LEU A 168 12.42 -50.38 1.99
N TYR A 169 13.06 -49.57 2.83
CA TYR A 169 13.16 -49.83 4.26
C TYR A 169 11.82 -49.50 4.96
N CYS A 170 11.21 -50.48 5.64
CA CYS A 170 10.01 -50.30 6.47
C CYS A 170 10.08 -51.19 7.74
N ASN A 171 11.24 -51.24 8.42
CA ASN A 171 11.34 -51.99 9.69
C ASN A 171 10.79 -51.21 10.89
N THR A 172 10.93 -49.89 10.87
CA THR A 172 10.37 -48.97 11.85
C THR A 172 9.40 -48.00 11.15
N LEU A 173 8.46 -47.44 11.92
CA LEU A 173 7.51 -46.45 11.40
C LEU A 173 8.24 -45.27 10.74
N TRP A 174 9.31 -44.78 11.36
CA TRP A 174 10.13 -43.69 10.80
C TRP A 174 10.76 -44.05 9.45
N GLN A 175 11.35 -45.25 9.32
CA GLN A 175 11.90 -45.71 8.04
C GLN A 175 10.80 -45.79 6.98
N CYS A 176 9.62 -46.31 7.33
CA CYS A 176 8.50 -46.41 6.42
C CYS A 176 8.01 -45.02 5.96
N THR A 177 7.87 -44.06 6.88
CA THR A 177 7.51 -42.67 6.55
C THR A 177 8.53 -42.02 5.63
N VAL A 178 9.84 -42.16 5.90
CA VAL A 178 10.91 -41.60 5.05
C VAL A 178 10.89 -42.23 3.65
N THR A 179 10.69 -43.55 3.57
CA THR A 179 10.55 -44.27 2.29
C THR A 179 9.33 -43.76 1.51
N VAL A 180 8.17 -43.58 2.16
CA VAL A 180 6.96 -43.01 1.53
C VAL A 180 7.17 -41.57 1.09
N ILE A 181 7.87 -40.73 1.87
CA ILE A 181 8.20 -39.35 1.44
C ILE A 181 9.09 -39.36 0.20
N ARG A 182 10.16 -40.16 0.20
CA ARG A 182 11.12 -40.23 -0.91
C ARG A 182 10.46 -40.72 -2.20
N TYR A 183 9.85 -41.90 -2.16
CA TYR A 183 9.28 -42.52 -3.35
C TYR A 183 7.90 -41.99 -3.69
N GLY A 184 7.24 -41.30 -2.76
CA GLY A 184 5.95 -40.68 -3.00
C GLY A 184 6.02 -39.27 -3.59
N LEU A 185 7.09 -38.51 -3.31
CA LEU A 185 7.29 -37.16 -3.86
C LEU A 185 8.22 -37.15 -5.09
N ILE A 186 9.31 -37.92 -5.07
CA ILE A 186 10.39 -37.88 -6.08
C ILE A 186 10.35 -39.10 -7.01
N GLY A 187 9.94 -40.25 -6.48
CA GLY A 187 9.92 -41.52 -7.21
C GLY A 187 8.52 -41.94 -7.64
N ASP A 188 8.44 -43.16 -8.18
CA ASP A 188 7.18 -43.82 -8.44
C ASP A 188 6.92 -44.89 -7.38
N LEU A 189 6.10 -44.56 -6.39
CA LEU A 189 5.68 -45.50 -5.34
C LEU A 189 4.82 -46.65 -5.91
N PHE A 190 4.18 -46.44 -7.06
CA PHE A 190 3.22 -47.35 -7.67
C PHE A 190 3.88 -48.55 -8.35
N GLU A 191 5.04 -48.35 -8.96
CA GLU A 191 5.75 -49.42 -9.68
C GLU A 191 6.61 -50.30 -8.77
N ILE A 192 7.09 -49.75 -7.66
CA ILE A 192 8.10 -50.41 -6.82
C ILE A 192 7.46 -51.22 -5.68
N MET A 193 6.27 -50.82 -5.21
CA MET A 193 5.55 -51.54 -4.17
C MET A 193 4.81 -52.76 -4.74
N LYS A 194 5.48 -53.92 -4.75
CA LYS A 194 4.90 -55.18 -5.22
C LYS A 194 4.64 -56.14 -4.07
N PRO A 195 3.48 -56.82 -4.06
CA PRO A 195 3.24 -57.89 -3.10
C PRO A 195 4.25 -59.03 -3.30
N HIS A 196 4.72 -59.59 -2.19
CA HIS A 196 5.60 -60.75 -2.22
C HIS A 196 4.90 -61.93 -2.90
N ASP A 197 5.66 -62.79 -3.58
CA ASP A 197 5.12 -63.86 -4.45
C ASP A 197 4.16 -64.82 -3.74
N ASN A 198 4.30 -64.96 -2.42
CA ASN A 198 3.53 -65.87 -1.58
C ASN A 198 2.22 -65.27 -1.03
N GLU A 199 1.95 -63.99 -1.26
CA GLU A 199 0.80 -63.26 -0.69
C GLU A 199 -0.08 -62.55 -1.74
N LYS A 200 -0.02 -63.00 -3.00
CA LYS A 200 -0.78 -62.43 -4.12
C LYS A 200 -2.27 -62.77 -4.02
N THR A 201 -2.98 -62.09 -3.13
CA THR A 201 -4.45 -62.18 -2.99
C THR A 201 -5.13 -60.96 -3.62
N PHE A 202 -6.25 -61.16 -4.31
CA PHE A 202 -7.02 -60.07 -4.95
C PHE A 202 -7.49 -59.00 -3.94
N GLU A 203 -7.82 -59.39 -2.71
CA GLU A 203 -8.21 -58.44 -1.65
C GLU A 203 -7.07 -57.49 -1.27
N LYS A 204 -5.85 -58.02 -1.09
CA LYS A 204 -4.65 -57.20 -0.84
C LYS A 204 -4.34 -56.29 -2.01
N PHE A 205 -4.51 -56.77 -3.24
CA PHE A 205 -4.38 -55.96 -4.44
C PHE A 205 -5.36 -54.77 -4.44
N GLY A 206 -6.63 -54.98 -4.06
CA GLY A 206 -7.61 -53.90 -3.94
C GLY A 206 -7.21 -52.81 -2.93
N ILE A 207 -6.68 -53.21 -1.76
CA ILE A 207 -6.20 -52.27 -0.73
C ILE A 207 -5.02 -51.44 -1.26
N VAL A 208 -4.08 -52.08 -1.97
CA VAL A 208 -2.93 -51.41 -2.60
C VAL A 208 -3.38 -50.40 -3.65
N VAL A 209 -4.31 -50.77 -4.52
CA VAL A 209 -4.86 -49.88 -5.54
C VAL A 209 -5.53 -48.67 -4.89
N PHE A 210 -6.34 -48.86 -3.84
CA PHE A 210 -6.96 -47.74 -3.13
C PHE A 210 -5.93 -46.83 -2.46
N TYR A 211 -4.92 -47.42 -1.81
CA TYR A 211 -3.80 -46.68 -1.22
C TYR A 211 -3.09 -45.83 -2.28
N HIS A 212 -2.77 -46.41 -3.44
CA HIS A 212 -2.10 -45.73 -4.53
C HIS A 212 -2.95 -44.62 -5.16
N VAL A 213 -4.22 -44.89 -5.48
CA VAL A 213 -5.12 -43.89 -6.08
C VAL A 213 -5.36 -42.73 -5.12
N SER A 214 -5.62 -42.99 -3.84
CA SER A 214 -5.79 -41.93 -2.85
C SER A 214 -4.49 -41.12 -2.67
N PHE A 215 -3.34 -41.79 -2.60
CA PHE A 215 -2.04 -41.13 -2.50
C PHE A 215 -1.78 -40.19 -3.68
N PHE A 216 -2.04 -40.64 -4.92
CA PHE A 216 -1.90 -39.83 -6.14
C PHE A 216 -2.81 -38.59 -6.14
N ILE A 217 -4.06 -38.73 -5.71
CA ILE A 217 -5.00 -37.61 -5.67
C ILE A 217 -4.59 -36.59 -4.60
N PHE A 218 -4.32 -37.04 -3.37
CA PHE A 218 -4.07 -36.12 -2.26
C PHE A 218 -2.69 -35.44 -2.31
N ILE A 219 -1.61 -36.20 -2.55
CA ILE A 219 -0.24 -35.66 -2.51
C ILE A 219 0.13 -35.00 -3.84
N THR A 220 0.02 -35.75 -4.94
CA THR A 220 0.48 -35.29 -6.25
C THR A 220 -0.50 -34.32 -6.89
N THR A 221 -1.78 -34.66 -6.95
CA THR A 221 -2.78 -33.84 -7.65
C THR A 221 -3.22 -32.62 -6.83
N ILE A 222 -3.54 -32.79 -5.55
CA ILE A 222 -4.01 -31.67 -4.72
C ILE A 222 -2.83 -30.94 -4.09
N GLY A 223 -1.91 -31.65 -3.43
CA GLY A 223 -0.78 -31.05 -2.70
C GLY A 223 0.18 -30.22 -3.57
N LEU A 224 0.77 -30.82 -4.61
CA LEU A 224 1.72 -30.10 -5.47
C LEU A 224 1.07 -28.94 -6.22
N ASN A 225 -0.18 -29.08 -6.67
CA ASN A 225 -0.91 -27.99 -7.35
C ASN A 225 -1.27 -26.85 -6.39
N ILE A 226 -1.55 -27.12 -5.11
CA ILE A 226 -1.71 -26.06 -4.10
C ILE A 226 -0.38 -25.31 -3.91
N ILE A 227 0.74 -26.03 -3.79
CA ILE A 227 2.07 -25.40 -3.64
C ILE A 227 2.38 -24.53 -4.86
N PHE A 228 2.19 -25.06 -6.07
CA PHE A 228 2.39 -24.31 -7.31
C PHE A 228 1.44 -23.12 -7.42
N GLY A 229 0.17 -23.29 -7.04
CA GLY A 229 -0.82 -22.21 -6.99
C GLY A 229 -0.38 -21.06 -6.10
N ILE A 230 0.05 -21.34 -4.87
CA ILE A 230 0.56 -20.31 -3.94
C ILE A 230 1.75 -19.56 -4.53
N ILE A 231 2.68 -20.28 -5.20
CA ILE A 231 3.84 -19.66 -5.83
C ILE A 231 3.43 -18.79 -7.03
N VAL A 232 2.51 -19.24 -7.88
CA VAL A 232 2.03 -18.45 -9.03
C VAL A 232 1.26 -17.22 -8.58
N ASP A 233 0.48 -17.34 -7.53
CA ASP A 233 -0.26 -16.22 -6.93
C ASP A 233 0.71 -15.16 -6.39
N THR A 234 1.80 -15.56 -5.72
CA THR A 234 2.82 -14.61 -5.24
C THR A 234 3.54 -13.90 -6.37
N PHE A 235 3.88 -14.60 -7.45
CA PHE A 235 4.48 -14.00 -8.63
C PHE A 235 3.55 -12.98 -9.29
N SER A 236 2.24 -13.27 -9.31
CA SER A 236 1.23 -12.36 -9.85
C SER A 236 1.12 -11.11 -8.99
N GLU A 237 1.02 -11.25 -7.67
CA GLU A 237 0.97 -10.13 -6.72
C GLU A 237 2.21 -9.23 -6.82
N LEU A 238 3.42 -9.81 -6.84
CA LEU A 238 4.66 -9.04 -6.98
C LEU A 238 4.75 -8.25 -8.29
N ARG A 239 4.25 -8.84 -9.38
CA ARG A 239 4.18 -8.16 -10.66
C ARG A 239 3.21 -6.98 -10.60
N ASP A 240 2.05 -7.19 -9.98
CA ASP A 240 1.02 -6.17 -9.87
C ASP A 240 1.49 -5.02 -8.96
N LEU A 241 2.13 -5.32 -7.82
CA LEU A 241 2.75 -4.32 -6.95
C LEU A 241 3.80 -3.48 -7.69
N LYS A 242 4.67 -4.13 -8.47
CA LYS A 242 5.67 -3.42 -9.29
C LYS A 242 4.99 -2.54 -10.32
N TRP A 243 3.99 -3.06 -11.02
CA TRP A 243 3.26 -2.32 -12.04
C TRP A 243 2.52 -1.12 -11.45
N THR A 244 1.85 -1.28 -10.30
CA THR A 244 1.18 -0.19 -9.58
C THR A 244 2.18 0.88 -9.14
N ALA A 245 3.31 0.49 -8.56
CA ALA A 245 4.35 1.44 -8.17
C ALA A 245 4.92 2.21 -9.38
N GLU A 246 5.19 1.53 -10.49
CA GLU A 246 5.66 2.16 -11.72
C GLU A 246 4.59 3.06 -12.36
N SER A 247 3.31 2.71 -12.28
CA SER A 247 2.21 3.58 -12.75
C SER A 247 2.09 4.81 -11.87
N ASP A 248 2.08 4.66 -10.55
CA ASP A 248 1.97 5.77 -9.61
C ASP A 248 3.14 6.76 -9.79
N MET A 249 4.36 6.26 -9.97
CA MET A 249 5.54 7.10 -10.26
C MET A 249 5.44 7.89 -11.57
N ARG A 250 4.64 7.44 -12.54
CA ARG A 250 4.42 8.13 -13.83
C ARG A 250 3.21 9.06 -13.79
N ASP A 251 2.18 8.67 -13.05
CA ASP A 251 0.85 9.28 -13.12
C ASP A 251 0.59 10.23 -11.96
N THR A 252 1.34 10.16 -10.86
CA THR A 252 1.14 11.03 -9.70
C THR A 252 2.46 11.65 -9.22
N CYS A 253 2.38 12.90 -8.74
CA CYS A 253 3.55 13.55 -8.15
C CYS A 253 3.79 13.05 -6.72
N PHE A 254 5.00 12.57 -6.44
CA PHE A 254 5.40 12.06 -5.12
C PHE A 254 5.19 13.05 -3.94
N ILE A 255 5.28 14.35 -4.19
CA ILE A 255 5.24 15.38 -3.13
C ILE A 255 3.83 15.90 -2.87
N CYS A 256 3.05 16.18 -3.93
CA CYS A 256 1.73 16.79 -3.81
C CYS A 256 0.57 15.85 -4.08
N SER A 257 0.84 14.61 -4.50
CA SER A 257 -0.18 13.56 -4.78
C SER A 257 -1.21 13.92 -5.85
N ARG A 258 -0.94 14.94 -6.69
CA ARG A 258 -1.78 15.31 -7.83
C ARG A 258 -1.43 14.48 -9.07
N ASN A 259 -2.44 14.24 -9.90
CA ASN A 259 -2.33 13.46 -11.12
C ASN A 259 -1.59 14.25 -12.22
N SER A 260 -0.79 13.56 -13.03
CA SER A 260 -0.07 14.09 -14.19
C SER A 260 -0.98 14.82 -15.17
N TYR A 261 -2.21 14.35 -15.35
CA TYR A 261 -3.24 14.95 -16.21
C TYR A 261 -3.44 16.45 -15.93
N ASP A 262 -3.49 16.85 -14.65
CA ASP A 262 -3.72 18.24 -14.26
C ASP A 262 -2.57 19.14 -14.73
N PHE A 263 -1.34 18.65 -14.64
CA PHE A 263 -0.13 19.39 -15.01
C PHE A 263 0.12 19.43 -16.51
N GLU A 264 -0.36 18.43 -17.24
CA GLU A 264 -0.34 18.43 -18.71
C GLU A 264 -1.33 19.44 -19.28
N HIS A 265 -2.51 19.59 -18.68
CA HIS A 265 -3.57 20.46 -19.21
C HIS A 265 -3.52 21.89 -18.69
N HIS A 266 -3.16 22.08 -17.42
CA HIS A 266 -3.19 23.40 -16.76
C HIS A 266 -1.81 23.90 -16.33
N GLY A 267 -0.77 23.08 -16.50
CA GLY A 267 0.59 23.39 -16.12
C GLY A 267 1.54 23.50 -17.32
N LYS A 268 2.85 23.48 -17.03
CA LYS A 268 3.93 23.45 -18.03
C LYS A 268 4.34 22.02 -18.40
N GLY A 269 3.50 21.03 -18.09
CA GLY A 269 3.79 19.60 -18.22
C GLY A 269 4.27 18.96 -16.91
N PHE A 270 3.97 17.67 -16.77
CA PHE A 270 4.27 16.89 -15.55
C PHE A 270 5.76 16.74 -15.27
N ASP A 271 6.58 16.46 -16.30
CA ASP A 271 8.03 16.30 -16.13
C ASP A 271 8.71 17.59 -15.63
N HIS A 272 8.26 18.75 -16.12
CA HIS A 272 8.73 20.05 -15.62
C HIS A 272 8.38 20.23 -14.13
N HIS A 273 7.14 19.90 -13.74
CA HIS A 273 6.69 19.97 -12.36
C HIS A 273 7.55 19.11 -11.43
N VAL A 274 7.80 17.84 -11.78
CA VAL A 274 8.59 16.93 -10.94
C VAL A 274 10.06 17.35 -10.85
N ARG A 275 10.68 17.84 -11.94
CA ARG A 275 12.11 18.17 -11.94
C ARG A 275 12.46 19.53 -11.34
N HIS A 276 11.61 20.54 -11.54
CA HIS A 276 11.93 21.93 -11.19
C HIS A 276 11.09 22.48 -10.04
N GLU A 277 9.86 22.01 -9.86
CA GLU A 277 8.98 22.48 -8.78
C GLU A 277 9.04 21.52 -7.58
N HIS A 278 8.76 20.24 -7.80
CA HIS A 278 8.65 19.20 -6.77
C HIS A 278 9.72 18.11 -6.89
N ASN A 279 10.99 18.54 -6.94
CA ASN A 279 12.11 17.61 -6.95
C ASN A 279 12.33 17.00 -5.55
N MET A 280 12.20 15.68 -5.44
CA MET A 280 12.37 14.93 -4.19
C MET A 280 13.73 15.19 -3.50
N TRP A 281 14.80 15.39 -4.27
CA TRP A 281 16.14 15.60 -3.73
C TRP A 281 16.29 16.98 -3.09
N SER A 282 15.62 18.00 -3.63
CA SER A 282 15.64 19.35 -3.07
C SER A 282 15.06 19.38 -1.65
N TYR A 283 14.02 18.57 -1.37
CA TYR A 283 13.47 18.43 -0.01
C TYR A 283 14.49 17.78 0.95
N ILE A 284 15.22 16.75 0.49
CA ILE A 284 16.26 16.11 1.30
C ILE A 284 17.41 17.10 1.58
N PHE A 285 17.86 17.83 0.57
CA PHE A 285 18.91 18.85 0.74
C PHE A 285 18.47 19.96 1.70
N PHE A 286 17.18 20.34 1.67
CA PHE A 286 16.63 21.28 2.64
C PHE A 286 16.68 20.74 4.08
N PHE A 287 16.36 19.47 4.31
CA PHE A 287 16.50 18.87 5.65
C PHE A 287 17.96 18.75 6.11
N ILE A 288 18.88 18.43 5.20
CA ILE A 288 20.32 18.42 5.50
C ILE A 288 20.79 19.83 5.86
N HIS A 289 20.35 20.84 5.11
CA HIS A 289 20.64 22.25 5.38
C HIS A 289 20.11 22.66 6.76
N LEU A 290 18.87 22.35 7.11
CA LEU A 290 18.30 22.62 8.44
C LEU A 290 19.06 21.91 9.56
N ASN A 291 19.62 20.73 9.34
CA ASN A 291 20.38 20.03 10.38
C ASN A 291 21.83 20.53 10.51
N GLY A 292 22.41 21.05 9.41
CA GLY A 292 23.78 21.56 9.37
C GLY A 292 23.92 23.03 9.78
N THR A 293 22.86 23.83 9.65
CA THR A 293 22.85 25.25 9.99
C THR A 293 22.54 25.47 11.46
N LYS A 294 23.05 26.58 12.04
CA LYS A 294 22.76 26.93 13.44
C LYS A 294 21.38 27.54 13.54
N VAL A 295 20.67 27.24 14.63
CA VAL A 295 19.30 27.72 14.88
C VAL A 295 19.14 29.24 14.81
N ASN A 296 20.18 30.00 15.17
CA ASN A 296 20.17 31.47 15.12
C ASN A 296 20.28 32.04 13.69
N ASP A 297 20.77 31.25 12.74
CA ASP A 297 20.99 31.66 11.35
C ASP A 297 19.79 31.31 10.45
N TYR A 298 18.72 30.74 11.02
CA TYR A 298 17.51 30.39 10.27
C TYR A 298 16.72 31.63 9.87
N THR A 299 16.23 31.63 8.64
CA THR A 299 15.14 32.50 8.19
C THR A 299 13.83 32.17 8.92
N ALA A 300 12.85 33.08 8.85
CA ALA A 300 11.56 32.87 9.50
C ALA A 300 10.82 31.60 9.03
N LEU A 301 10.93 31.27 7.74
CA LEU A 301 10.33 30.08 7.15
C LEU A 301 11.07 28.80 7.58
N GLU A 302 12.41 28.82 7.58
CA GLU A 302 13.22 27.69 8.06
C GLU A 302 12.95 27.40 9.53
N MET A 303 12.88 28.45 10.36
CA MET A 303 12.52 28.32 11.78
C MET A 303 11.11 27.73 11.97
N TYR A 304 10.15 28.11 11.13
CA TYR A 304 8.80 27.55 11.15
C TYR A 304 8.82 26.05 10.84
N VAL A 305 9.49 25.63 9.78
CA VAL A 305 9.60 24.21 9.40
C VAL A 305 10.39 23.42 10.45
N PHE A 306 11.48 23.97 10.99
CA PHE A 306 12.26 23.34 12.06
C PHE A 306 11.43 23.08 13.32
N LYS A 307 10.60 24.05 13.72
CA LYS A 307 9.68 23.89 14.86
C LYS A 307 8.61 22.82 14.60
N LEU A 308 8.10 22.70 13.38
CA LEU A 308 7.15 21.66 12.98
C LEU A 308 7.78 20.27 12.97
N LEU A 309 9.00 20.16 12.41
CA LEU A 309 9.79 18.92 12.41
C LEU A 309 10.07 18.42 13.84
N GLY A 310 10.42 19.33 14.76
CA GLY A 310 10.61 18.98 16.17
C GLY A 310 9.33 18.54 16.90
N LYS A 311 8.15 18.80 16.32
CA LYS A 311 6.83 18.33 16.79
C LYS A 311 6.32 17.11 16.01
N GLU A 312 7.12 16.57 15.09
CA GLU A 312 6.71 15.49 14.16
C GLU A 312 5.46 15.83 13.34
N ASN A 313 5.25 17.12 13.05
CA ASN A 313 4.17 17.58 12.20
C ASN A 313 4.70 17.89 10.78
N TYR A 314 4.10 17.27 9.77
CA TYR A 314 4.49 17.34 8.36
C TYR A 314 3.50 18.13 7.47
N ASP A 315 2.60 18.93 8.06
CA ASP A 315 1.58 19.72 7.35
C ASP A 315 2.16 20.78 6.39
N PHE A 316 3.47 21.05 6.48
CA PHE A 316 4.16 21.96 5.56
C PHE A 316 4.33 21.37 4.15
N PHE A 317 4.18 20.05 3.96
CA PHE A 317 4.17 19.47 2.62
C PHE A 317 2.95 19.95 1.82
N PRO A 318 3.10 20.20 0.51
CA PRO A 318 2.04 20.71 -0.32
C PRO A 318 1.12 19.59 -0.81
N LEU A 319 0.42 18.89 0.10
CA LEU A 319 -0.56 17.86 -0.24
C LEU A 319 -1.74 18.46 -1.04
N ASP A 320 -2.10 17.81 -2.14
CA ASP A 320 -3.19 18.18 -3.07
C ASP A 320 -3.13 19.61 -3.64
N ARG A 321 -1.96 20.27 -3.57
CA ARG A 321 -1.77 21.65 -4.02
C ARG A 321 -0.44 21.84 -4.73
N ALA A 322 -0.46 22.65 -5.78
CA ALA A 322 0.74 23.05 -6.51
C ALA A 322 0.59 24.50 -6.95
N LEU A 323 1.70 25.26 -6.89
CA LEU A 323 1.70 26.67 -7.27
C LEU A 323 1.34 26.86 -8.75
N SER A 324 1.83 25.97 -9.62
CA SER A 324 1.53 25.95 -11.06
C SER A 324 0.05 25.75 -11.38
N LEU A 325 -0.71 25.09 -10.51
CA LEU A 325 -2.15 24.87 -10.66
C LEU A 325 -3.01 25.92 -9.94
N SER A 326 -2.40 26.90 -9.26
CA SER A 326 -3.14 27.93 -8.51
C SER A 326 -3.98 28.86 -9.41
N ALA A 327 -3.59 29.01 -10.68
CA ALA A 327 -4.35 29.76 -11.68
C ALA A 327 -5.70 29.09 -11.99
N MET A 328 -5.72 27.76 -12.16
CA MET A 328 -6.94 26.99 -12.37
C MET A 328 -7.95 27.17 -11.23
N GLY A 329 -7.46 27.25 -9.99
CA GLY A 329 -8.31 27.54 -8.83
C GLY A 329 -9.00 28.90 -8.91
N LYS A 330 -8.30 29.93 -9.42
CA LYS A 330 -8.85 31.27 -9.61
C LYS A 330 -9.87 31.30 -10.73
N ASP A 331 -9.54 30.74 -11.90
CA ASP A 331 -10.43 30.70 -13.06
C ASP A 331 -11.74 29.97 -12.75
N ALA A 332 -11.66 28.85 -12.01
CA ALA A 332 -12.82 28.10 -11.57
C ALA A 332 -13.67 28.84 -10.52
N THR A 333 -13.05 29.68 -9.67
CA THR A 333 -13.80 30.54 -8.75
C THR A 333 -14.42 31.73 -9.46
N GLU A 334 -13.75 32.33 -10.43
CA GLU A 334 -14.25 33.45 -11.23
C GLU A 334 -15.44 33.02 -12.09
N THR A 335 -15.37 31.87 -12.77
CA THR A 335 -16.51 31.33 -13.53
C THR A 335 -17.73 31.05 -12.65
N LYS A 336 -17.53 30.51 -11.43
CA LYS A 336 -18.63 30.32 -10.47
C LYS A 336 -19.21 31.66 -9.97
N LEU A 337 -18.35 32.67 -9.81
CA LEU A 337 -18.78 34.01 -9.42
C LEU A 337 -19.64 34.65 -10.51
N ASP A 338 -19.21 34.53 -11.77
CA ASP A 338 -19.92 35.04 -12.94
C ASP A 338 -21.27 34.34 -13.14
N ASP A 339 -21.35 33.03 -12.92
CA ASP A 339 -22.61 32.29 -13.02
C ASP A 339 -23.62 32.72 -11.93
N LEU A 340 -23.13 32.93 -10.70
CA LEU A 340 -23.92 33.52 -9.62
C LEU A 340 -24.36 34.96 -9.94
N LEU A 341 -23.46 35.77 -10.51
CA LEU A 341 -23.77 37.14 -10.93
C LEU A 341 -24.82 37.17 -12.04
N GLY A 342 -24.74 36.23 -12.98
CA GLY A 342 -25.73 36.02 -14.03
C GLY A 342 -27.12 35.69 -13.46
N GLN A 343 -27.19 34.75 -12.51
CA GLN A 343 -28.44 34.44 -11.82
C GLN A 343 -29.02 35.64 -11.07
N VAL A 344 -28.21 36.35 -10.29
CA VAL A 344 -28.67 37.55 -9.55
C VAL A 344 -29.16 38.64 -10.50
N THR A 345 -28.44 38.88 -11.60
CA THR A 345 -28.82 39.89 -12.60
C THR A 345 -30.15 39.53 -13.27
N SER A 346 -30.37 38.24 -13.58
CA SER A 346 -31.64 37.78 -14.14
C SER A 346 -32.82 37.97 -13.18
N ILE A 347 -32.59 37.78 -11.87
CA ILE A 347 -33.61 38.00 -10.83
C ILE A 347 -33.94 39.49 -10.72
N VAL A 348 -32.93 40.36 -10.72
CA VAL A 348 -33.11 41.82 -10.65
C VAL A 348 -33.88 42.32 -11.87
N GLU A 349 -33.55 41.85 -13.08
CA GLU A 349 -34.26 42.26 -14.28
C GLU A 349 -35.71 41.79 -14.27
N LYS A 350 -35.96 40.55 -13.82
CA LYS A 350 -37.33 40.03 -13.66
C LYS A 350 -38.14 40.86 -12.67
N GLN A 351 -37.56 41.22 -11.51
CA GLN A 351 -38.21 42.10 -10.54
C GLN A 351 -38.51 43.47 -11.16
N ARG A 352 -37.56 44.05 -11.92
CA ARG A 352 -37.73 45.34 -12.59
C ARG A 352 -38.89 45.32 -13.59
N VAL A 353 -39.02 44.25 -14.38
CA VAL A 353 -40.12 44.07 -15.34
C VAL A 353 -41.46 43.93 -14.60
N GLU A 354 -41.52 43.12 -13.53
CA GLU A 354 -42.71 42.97 -12.69
C GLU A 354 -43.16 44.30 -12.07
N GLU A 355 -42.24 45.13 -11.60
CA GLU A 355 -42.54 46.46 -11.08
C GLU A 355 -43.06 47.43 -12.15
N LEU A 356 -42.48 47.41 -13.35
CA LEU A 356 -42.93 48.23 -14.48
C LEU A 356 -44.33 47.80 -14.95
N GLU A 357 -44.63 46.51 -14.93
CA GLU A 357 -45.97 45.98 -15.20
C GLU A 357 -46.98 46.38 -14.12
N ARG A 358 -46.57 46.38 -12.84
CA ARG A 358 -47.39 46.87 -11.74
C ARG A 358 -47.75 48.35 -11.94
N LYS A 359 -46.76 49.20 -12.24
CA LYS A 359 -46.98 50.63 -12.54
C LYS A 359 -47.91 50.86 -13.73
N ARG A 360 -47.70 50.15 -14.85
CA ARG A 360 -48.58 50.22 -16.03
C ARG A 360 -50.02 49.79 -15.72
N ARG A 361 -50.22 48.79 -14.86
CA ARG A 361 -51.56 48.37 -14.40
C ARG A 361 -52.24 49.45 -13.58
N GLU A 362 -51.51 50.09 -12.66
CA GLU A 362 -52.02 51.20 -11.85
C GLU A 362 -52.43 52.41 -12.70
N GLU A 363 -51.62 52.79 -13.69
CA GLU A 363 -51.95 53.89 -14.62
C GLU A 363 -53.19 53.60 -15.45
N ARG A 364 -53.30 52.38 -16.01
CA ARG A 364 -54.50 51.95 -16.75
C ARG A 364 -55.75 51.98 -15.86
N LEU A 365 -55.63 51.61 -14.59
CA LEU A 365 -56.74 51.66 -13.64
C LEU A 365 -57.16 53.10 -13.37
N LYS A 366 -56.20 54.01 -13.16
CA LYS A 366 -56.45 55.46 -13.00
C LYS A 366 -57.14 56.05 -14.24
N GLN A 367 -56.71 55.67 -15.43
CA GLN A 367 -57.29 56.14 -16.69
C GLN A 367 -58.74 55.67 -16.86
N LYS A 368 -59.03 54.39 -16.55
CA LYS A 368 -60.41 53.86 -16.53
C LYS A 368 -61.29 54.56 -15.50
N GLN A 369 -60.77 54.84 -14.31
CA GLN A 369 -61.52 55.59 -13.28
C GLN A 369 -61.82 57.02 -13.73
N TRP A 370 -60.88 57.69 -14.40
CA TRP A 370 -61.08 59.01 -14.98
C TRP A 370 -62.14 58.99 -16.08
N GLU A 371 -62.09 58.02 -17.00
CA GLU A 371 -63.09 57.82 -18.05
C GLU A 371 -64.48 57.54 -17.48
N GLN A 372 -64.60 56.70 -16.44
CA GLN A 372 -65.87 56.44 -15.76
C GLN A 372 -66.42 57.72 -15.13
N LYS A 373 -65.60 58.52 -14.43
CA LYS A 373 -66.01 59.82 -13.88
C LYS A 373 -66.48 60.78 -14.99
N TYR A 374 -65.76 60.87 -16.10
CA TYR A 374 -66.13 61.72 -17.22
C TYR A 374 -67.39 61.23 -17.93
N ARG A 375 -67.56 59.92 -18.11
CA ARG A 375 -68.76 59.32 -18.72
C ARG A 375 -70.00 59.46 -17.83
N LEU A 376 -69.86 59.31 -16.52
CA LEU A 376 -70.91 59.61 -15.55
C LEU A 376 -71.28 61.10 -15.58
N SER A 377 -70.29 62.01 -15.65
CA SER A 377 -70.56 63.45 -15.73
C SER A 377 -71.18 63.89 -17.07
N SER A 378 -70.86 63.23 -18.19
CA SER A 378 -71.48 63.53 -19.49
C SER A 378 -72.88 62.93 -19.61
N PHE A 379 -73.13 61.74 -19.06
CA PHE A 379 -74.48 61.19 -18.91
C PHE A 379 -75.36 62.06 -18.01
N ARG A 380 -74.83 62.51 -16.87
CA ARG A 380 -75.53 63.43 -15.95
C ARG A 380 -75.86 64.78 -16.62
N ARG A 381 -74.96 65.32 -17.46
CA ARG A 381 -75.23 66.50 -18.29
C ARG A 381 -76.33 66.28 -19.33
N ARG A 382 -76.39 65.10 -19.97
CA ARG A 382 -77.41 64.77 -20.98
C ARG A 382 -78.80 64.52 -20.40
N ALA A 383 -78.86 63.96 -19.19
CA ALA A 383 -80.12 63.57 -18.56
C ALA A 383 -80.75 64.69 -17.70
N HIS A 384 -80.20 65.92 -17.70
CA HIS A 384 -80.65 67.05 -16.87
C HIS A 384 -80.93 66.63 -15.41
N LEU A 385 -80.14 65.70 -14.88
CA LEU A 385 -80.25 65.28 -13.50
C LEU A 385 -79.56 66.33 -12.63
N PRO A 386 -80.18 66.77 -11.51
CA PRO A 386 -79.54 67.70 -10.59
C PRO A 386 -78.18 67.15 -10.14
N GLY A 387 -77.26 68.08 -9.85
CA GLY A 387 -75.97 67.76 -9.25
C GLY A 387 -76.16 66.87 -8.01
N PRO A 388 -75.18 66.02 -7.67
CA PRO A 388 -75.28 65.29 -6.43
C PRO A 388 -75.36 66.34 -5.30
N LEU A 389 -76.38 66.24 -4.45
CA LEU A 389 -76.30 66.82 -3.12
C LEU A 389 -74.98 66.33 -2.52
N GLU A 390 -74.11 67.26 -2.12
CA GLU A 390 -73.06 66.93 -1.17
C GLU A 390 -73.73 66.26 0.04
N PRO A 391 -73.33 65.06 0.43
CA PRO A 391 -73.53 64.67 1.81
C PRO A 391 -72.63 65.60 2.64
N GLU A 392 -73.29 66.46 3.41
CA GLU A 392 -72.75 67.17 4.56
C GLU A 392 -71.80 66.27 5.37
N PRO A 393 -70.75 66.87 5.96
CA PRO A 393 -69.74 66.14 6.68
C PRO A 393 -70.38 65.61 7.95
N ASN A 394 -70.40 64.29 8.15
CA ASN A 394 -70.77 63.83 9.47
C ASN A 394 -70.05 62.56 9.92
N VAL A 395 -69.42 62.79 11.06
CA VAL A 395 -69.07 61.87 12.14
C VAL A 395 -67.90 60.92 11.87
N MET A 396 -66.74 61.45 12.23
CA MET A 396 -65.68 60.72 12.91
C MET A 396 -66.29 59.96 14.10
N THR A 397 -66.67 58.70 13.91
CA THR A 397 -66.87 57.76 15.02
C THR A 397 -65.54 57.08 15.31
N THR A 398 -64.95 57.49 16.42
CA THR A 398 -63.94 56.73 17.15
C THR A 398 -64.59 55.51 17.80
N SER A 399 -64.24 54.31 17.35
CA SER A 399 -64.22 53.04 18.10
C SER A 399 -63.60 52.03 17.12
N GLY A 400 -62.35 51.63 17.27
CA GLY A 400 -61.94 50.75 18.35
C GLY A 400 -62.35 49.33 18.01
N GLU A 401 -61.56 48.64 17.18
CA GLU A 401 -61.33 47.19 17.23
C GLU A 401 -60.27 46.78 16.20
N ASP A 402 -59.15 46.29 16.73
CA ASP A 402 -58.20 45.38 16.08
C ASP A 402 -58.97 44.18 15.49
N PRO A 403 -58.57 43.65 14.33
CA PRO A 403 -57.85 42.39 14.42
C PRO A 403 -56.68 42.28 13.43
N ARG A 404 -55.46 42.32 13.98
CA ARG A 404 -54.45 41.32 13.64
C ARG A 404 -55.00 39.93 13.97
N MET A 405 -55.13 39.06 12.96
CA MET A 405 -54.63 37.68 13.01
C MET A 405 -54.80 37.00 11.65
N LEU A 406 -53.69 36.85 10.93
CA LEU A 406 -53.30 35.58 10.35
C LEU A 406 -51.77 35.47 10.51
N GLN A 407 -51.45 34.93 11.69
CA GLN A 407 -50.28 34.15 12.10
C GLN A 407 -49.00 34.27 11.26
N LEU A 408 -47.95 34.78 11.93
CA LEU A 408 -46.60 34.26 11.76
C LEU A 408 -46.53 32.85 12.36
N SER A 409 -45.97 31.91 11.61
CA SER A 409 -45.28 30.73 12.15
C SER A 409 -43.78 30.86 11.86
N PRO A 410 -42.91 30.30 12.72
CA PRO A 410 -41.57 30.81 12.96
C PRO A 410 -40.49 30.15 12.09
N LEU A 411 -39.36 30.86 11.95
CA LEU A 411 -38.08 30.29 11.54
C LEU A 411 -37.74 29.05 12.39
N PRO A 412 -37.26 27.93 11.79
CA PRO A 412 -36.46 26.97 12.51
C PRO A 412 -34.98 27.40 12.52
N PRO A 413 -34.23 27.04 13.57
CA PRO A 413 -32.86 27.48 13.78
C PRO A 413 -31.85 26.68 12.96
N PHE A 414 -30.68 27.28 12.77
CA PHE A 414 -29.43 26.56 12.54
C PHE A 414 -29.24 25.50 13.64
N SER A 415 -29.06 24.24 13.25
CA SER A 415 -28.42 23.22 14.10
C SER A 415 -27.42 22.43 13.29
N GLN A 416 -26.26 22.24 13.91
CA GLN A 416 -25.09 21.54 13.39
C GLN A 416 -25.34 20.04 13.24
N GLY A 417 -24.70 19.48 12.21
CA GLY A 417 -24.05 18.18 12.17
C GLY A 417 -24.62 17.01 12.98
N HIS A 418 -25.05 15.97 12.25
CA HIS A 418 -24.65 14.60 12.55
C HIS A 418 -24.66 13.71 11.30
N ARG A 419 -23.44 13.41 10.82
CA ARG A 419 -22.93 12.11 10.34
C ARG A 419 -23.98 11.01 10.01
N ARG A 420 -24.18 10.72 8.72
CA ARG A 420 -24.37 9.36 8.17
C ARG A 420 -23.70 9.30 6.79
N GLN A 421 -22.49 8.76 6.71
CA GLN A 421 -22.20 7.35 6.38
C GLN A 421 -22.45 7.07 4.89
N SER A 422 -21.36 7.22 4.14
CA SER A 422 -21.19 6.70 2.79
C SER A 422 -21.40 5.18 2.82
N TYR A 423 -22.39 4.70 2.08
CA TYR A 423 -22.39 3.38 1.49
C TYR A 423 -22.37 3.59 -0.01
N GLY A 424 -21.30 3.10 -0.65
CA GLY A 424 -21.25 2.99 -2.09
C GLY A 424 -22.27 1.97 -2.56
N ASP A 425 -22.80 2.19 -3.76
CA ASP A 425 -23.18 1.10 -4.62
C ASP A 425 -22.85 1.48 -6.06
N TYR A 426 -22.02 0.63 -6.66
CA TYR A 426 -21.68 0.60 -8.07
C TYR A 426 -22.94 0.26 -8.87
N SER A 427 -23.40 1.16 -9.73
CA SER A 427 -24.27 0.79 -10.84
C SER A 427 -23.50 0.86 -12.15
N SER A 428 -23.11 -0.32 -12.59
CA SER A 428 -22.66 -0.69 -13.93
C SER A 428 -23.57 -0.14 -15.04
N GLN A 429 -23.00 0.64 -15.96
CA GLN A 429 -23.44 0.78 -17.34
C GLN A 429 -22.14 0.74 -18.16
N GLY A 430 -21.84 -0.31 -18.94
CA GLY A 430 -22.64 -0.73 -20.08
C GLY A 430 -22.06 -0.07 -21.34
N ARG A 431 -20.87 -0.51 -21.78
CA ARG A 431 -20.31 -0.12 -23.09
C ARG A 431 -21.17 -0.71 -24.20
N PRO A 432 -21.52 0.06 -25.25
CA PRO A 432 -21.93 -0.52 -26.51
C PRO A 432 -20.70 -0.85 -27.36
N SER A 433 -20.70 -2.08 -27.87
CA SER A 433 -19.83 -2.60 -28.92
C SER A 433 -20.09 -1.91 -30.26
N ILE A 434 -19.02 -1.43 -30.90
CA ILE A 434 -18.77 -1.47 -32.35
C ILE A 434 -17.28 -1.79 -32.54
#